data_AF-A0A1A8GVF8-F1
#
_entry.id   AF-A0A1A8GVF8-F1
#
_cell.length_a   1.000
_cell.length_b   1.000
_cell.length_c   1.000
_cell.angle_alpha   90.00
_cell.angle_beta   90.00
_cell.angle_gamma   90.00
#
_symmetry.space_group_name_H-M   'P 1'
#
loop_
_entity.id
_entity.type
_entity.pdbx_description
1 polymer ?
#
loop_
_entity_poly.entity_id
_entity_poly.type
_entity_poly.pdbx_seq_one_letter_code
_entity_poly.pdbx_strand_id
1 'polypeptide(L)'
;SKVGAGGVKDEENEEEESRGAALQHRHYLSYDGVGMGTPSQRERQYRQIRVDRTAEQVLNYRQKEHERAAAADRAMVERDMRQRSQKIKITQAVERLVEDLIQESMARGDFQNLSGAGKPLNKFEYNPYADPMTHNLNRILIDNGYQPSWVGRARLSDPMSPTEQNQWEQLCASVEEDLMKLNKMVDNYNLIVPMLSMQMVHFSLVRELDRAVRGAERRRMDQLRDKEKERQRRKEEKRRVNASSKTRAKSRGLVSWIQRFLRC
;
A
#
# COMPACT_ATOMS: atom_id res chain seq x y z
N SER A 1 -47.73 -78.39 -76.24
CA SER A 1 -47.03 -77.95 -75.02
C SER A 1 -45.59 -77.62 -75.38
N LYS A 2 -44.97 -76.49 -75.05
CA LYS A 2 -45.33 -75.31 -74.25
C LYS A 2 -44.33 -74.22 -74.65
N VAL A 3 -44.78 -72.98 -74.77
CA VAL A 3 -44.00 -71.76 -75.11
C VAL A 3 -43.51 -71.09 -73.80
N GLY A 4 -42.37 -70.41 -73.86
CA GLY A 4 -41.94 -69.34 -72.92
C GLY A 4 -40.55 -68.86 -73.35
N ALA A 5 -40.39 -67.69 -74.02
CA ALA A 5 -40.40 -66.32 -73.49
C ALA A 5 -39.43 -66.17 -72.30
N GLY A 6 -38.39 -65.34 -72.29
CA GLY A 6 -38.01 -64.16 -73.06
C GLY A 6 -37.41 -63.16 -72.06
N GLY A 7 -36.38 -62.39 -72.45
CA GLY A 7 -35.94 -61.21 -71.67
C GLY A 7 -34.43 -60.96 -71.63
N VAL A 8 -33.99 -60.05 -72.51
CA VAL A 8 -32.71 -59.31 -72.50
C VAL A 8 -32.76 -58.24 -71.39
N LYS A 9 -31.58 -57.89 -70.81
CA LYS A 9 -31.18 -56.64 -70.08
C LYS A 9 -30.12 -56.99 -69.01
N ASP A 10 -28.99 -56.31 -68.75
CA ASP A 10 -28.49 -54.96 -69.02
C ASP A 10 -26.94 -54.97 -69.00
N GLU A 11 -26.29 -54.34 -69.98
CA GLU A 11 -24.83 -54.05 -70.05
C GLU A 11 -24.51 -52.64 -69.50
N GLU A 12 -25.07 -52.23 -68.36
CA GLU A 12 -24.92 -50.85 -67.84
C GLU A 12 -24.29 -50.77 -66.43
N ASN A 13 -23.51 -51.76 -66.00
CA ASN A 13 -23.08 -51.81 -64.59
C ASN A 13 -21.57 -52.00 -64.33
N GLU A 14 -20.69 -51.60 -65.28
CA GLU A 14 -19.24 -51.64 -65.06
C GLU A 14 -18.60 -50.27 -64.77
N GLU A 15 -19.34 -49.15 -64.85
CA GLU A 15 -18.79 -47.81 -64.52
C GLU A 15 -19.04 -47.36 -63.06
N GLU A 16 -19.87 -48.05 -62.29
CA GLU A 16 -20.15 -47.72 -60.88
C GLU A 16 -19.21 -48.42 -59.88
N GLU A 17 -18.38 -49.38 -60.31
CA GLU A 17 -17.47 -50.12 -59.40
C GLU A 17 -16.22 -49.32 -59.00
N SER A 18 -15.98 -48.17 -59.63
CA SER A 18 -14.89 -47.25 -59.27
C SER A 18 -15.27 -46.14 -58.27
N ARG A 19 -16.47 -46.16 -57.68
CA ARG A 19 -16.78 -45.32 -56.49
C ARG A 19 -16.29 -46.03 -55.23
N GLY A 20 -14.97 -46.00 -55.06
CA GLY A 20 -14.26 -46.64 -53.95
C GLY A 20 -14.97 -46.43 -52.60
N ALA A 21 -15.16 -47.54 -51.89
CA ALA A 21 -15.84 -47.61 -50.59
C ALA A 21 -15.46 -46.43 -49.68
N ALA A 22 -16.36 -45.45 -49.58
CA ALA A 22 -16.16 -44.33 -48.67
C ALA A 22 -16.17 -44.87 -47.25
N LEU A 23 -15.00 -44.89 -46.60
CA LEU A 23 -14.84 -45.33 -45.22
C LEU A 23 -15.82 -44.55 -44.33
N GLN A 24 -16.92 -45.21 -43.94
CA GLN A 24 -18.09 -44.59 -43.27
C GLN A 24 -17.78 -44.00 -41.88
N HIS A 25 -16.55 -44.16 -41.39
CA HIS A 25 -16.13 -43.79 -40.03
C HIS A 25 -14.93 -42.82 -40.00
N ARG A 26 -14.83 -41.89 -40.97
CA ARG A 26 -13.86 -40.78 -40.87
C ARG A 26 -14.42 -39.67 -39.97
N HIS A 27 -14.26 -39.84 -38.66
CA HIS A 27 -14.45 -38.75 -37.71
C HIS A 27 -13.19 -37.89 -37.65
N TYR A 28 -13.27 -36.66 -38.15
CA TYR A 28 -12.21 -35.68 -37.93
C TYR A 28 -12.25 -35.17 -36.50
N LEU A 29 -11.08 -34.98 -35.89
CA LEU A 29 -10.96 -34.33 -34.59
C LEU A 29 -11.53 -32.92 -34.70
N SER A 30 -12.54 -32.58 -33.89
CA SER A 30 -13.05 -31.21 -33.81
C SER A 30 -12.05 -30.36 -33.01
N TYR A 31 -11.37 -29.43 -33.68
CA TYR A 31 -10.38 -28.53 -33.05
C TYR A 31 -11.02 -27.36 -32.29
N ASP A 32 -12.24 -27.49 -31.76
CA ASP A 32 -13.01 -26.42 -31.09
C ASP A 32 -13.13 -25.10 -31.90
N GLY A 33 -13.06 -25.17 -33.23
CA GLY A 33 -13.06 -23.99 -34.11
C GLY A 33 -11.74 -23.23 -34.14
N VAL A 34 -10.66 -23.81 -33.59
CA VAL A 34 -9.36 -23.18 -33.45
C VAL A 34 -8.46 -23.50 -34.65
N GLY A 35 -7.88 -22.45 -35.23
CA GLY A 35 -6.93 -22.53 -36.34
C GLY A 35 -7.57 -22.36 -37.72
N MET A 36 -6.74 -21.97 -38.69
CA MET A 36 -7.15 -21.70 -40.07
C MET A 36 -6.28 -22.48 -41.07
N GLY A 37 -6.85 -22.81 -42.23
CA GLY A 37 -6.16 -23.55 -43.30
C GLY A 37 -6.53 -25.02 -43.36
N THR A 38 -5.62 -25.83 -43.90
CA THR A 38 -5.85 -27.26 -44.16
C THR A 38 -6.00 -28.06 -42.85
N PRO A 39 -6.68 -29.24 -42.86
CA PRO A 39 -6.87 -30.04 -41.65
C PRO A 39 -5.58 -30.35 -40.88
N SER A 40 -4.47 -30.63 -41.58
CA SER A 40 -3.16 -30.89 -40.95
C SER A 40 -2.51 -29.65 -40.35
N GLN A 41 -2.70 -28.46 -40.94
CA GLN A 41 -2.25 -27.20 -40.36
C GLN A 41 -3.02 -26.87 -39.08
N ARG A 42 -4.34 -27.04 -39.09
CA ARG A 42 -5.19 -26.89 -37.90
C ARG A 42 -4.83 -27.88 -36.80
N GLU A 43 -4.52 -29.12 -37.16
CA GLU A 43 -4.05 -30.11 -36.21
C GLU A 43 -2.79 -29.67 -35.47
N ARG A 44 -1.79 -29.15 -36.20
CA ARG A 44 -0.55 -28.64 -35.59
C ARG A 44 -0.82 -27.45 -34.67
N GLN A 45 -1.64 -26.51 -35.09
CA GLN A 45 -2.01 -25.34 -34.29
C GLN A 45 -2.78 -25.74 -33.02
N TYR A 46 -3.75 -26.66 -33.13
CA TYR A 46 -4.50 -27.14 -31.99
C TYR A 46 -3.62 -27.91 -31.00
N ARG A 47 -2.67 -28.71 -31.49
CA ARG A 47 -1.66 -29.36 -30.64
C ARG A 47 -0.83 -28.33 -29.88
N GLN A 48 -0.38 -27.26 -30.54
CA GLN A 48 0.38 -26.19 -29.90
C GLN A 48 -0.44 -25.45 -28.82
N ILE A 49 -1.67 -25.04 -29.15
CA ILE A 49 -2.57 -24.34 -28.21
C ILE A 49 -2.92 -25.22 -27.02
N ARG A 50 -3.10 -26.52 -27.23
CA ARG A 50 -3.30 -27.46 -26.13
C ARG A 50 -2.10 -27.50 -25.20
N VAL A 51 -0.88 -27.60 -25.74
CA VAL A 51 0.35 -27.58 -24.95
C VAL A 51 0.48 -26.27 -24.17
N ASP A 52 0.28 -25.13 -24.82
CA ASP A 52 0.33 -23.81 -24.17
C ASP A 52 -0.68 -23.72 -23.02
N ARG A 53 -1.94 -24.09 -23.27
CA ARG A 53 -3.00 -24.11 -22.26
C ARG A 53 -2.68 -25.01 -21.08
N THR A 54 -2.10 -26.19 -21.32
CA THR A 54 -1.66 -27.07 -20.23
C THR A 54 -0.48 -26.47 -19.45
N ALA A 55 0.46 -25.79 -20.12
CA ALA A 55 1.57 -25.10 -19.47
C ALA A 55 1.07 -23.97 -18.57
N GLU A 56 0.09 -23.16 -19.02
CA GLU A 56 -0.52 -22.12 -18.17
C GLU A 56 -1.20 -22.71 -16.94
N GLN A 57 -1.97 -23.79 -17.11
CA GLN A 57 -2.67 -24.44 -16.00
C GLN A 57 -1.71 -24.97 -14.93
N VAL A 58 -0.61 -25.61 -15.34
CA VAL A 58 0.41 -26.13 -14.41
C VAL A 58 1.11 -24.99 -13.66
N LEU A 59 1.46 -23.91 -14.36
CA LEU A 59 2.11 -22.75 -13.75
C LEU A 59 1.17 -22.01 -12.78
N ASN A 60 -0.09 -21.81 -13.16
CA ASN A 60 -1.11 -21.23 -12.28
C ASN A 60 -1.32 -22.07 -11.02
N TYR A 61 -1.32 -23.40 -11.14
CA TYR A 61 -1.39 -24.29 -9.98
C TYR A 61 -0.19 -24.10 -9.04
N ARG A 62 1.03 -24.11 -9.59
CA ARG A 62 2.26 -23.87 -8.80
C ARG A 62 2.27 -22.50 -8.12
N GLN A 63 1.87 -21.45 -8.84
CA GLN A 63 1.76 -20.11 -8.28
C GLN A 63 0.78 -20.09 -7.10
N LYS A 64 -0.39 -20.72 -7.26
CA LYS A 64 -1.39 -20.80 -6.19
C LYS A 64 -0.88 -21.54 -4.96
N GLU A 65 -0.07 -22.58 -5.13
CA GLU A 65 0.60 -23.27 -4.03
C GLU A 65 1.61 -22.36 -3.30
N HIS A 66 2.44 -21.62 -4.05
CA HIS A 66 3.36 -20.64 -3.45
C HIS A 66 2.63 -19.50 -2.74
N GLU A 67 1.53 -18.99 -3.30
CA GLU A 67 0.69 -17.98 -2.66
C GLU A 67 0.05 -18.50 -1.36
N ARG A 68 -0.38 -19.77 -1.33
CA ARG A 68 -0.89 -20.42 -0.11
C ARG A 68 0.18 -20.52 0.97
N ALA A 69 1.39 -20.93 0.62
CA ALA A 69 2.52 -20.97 1.54
C ALA A 69 2.85 -19.57 2.08
N ALA A 70 2.98 -18.57 1.20
CA ALA A 70 3.24 -17.19 1.60
C ALA A 70 2.10 -16.58 2.44
N ALA A 71 0.84 -16.97 2.21
CA ALA A 71 -0.29 -16.55 3.03
C ALA A 71 -0.22 -17.12 4.45
N ALA A 72 0.26 -18.36 4.62
CA ALA A 72 0.48 -18.96 5.93
C ALA A 72 1.55 -18.20 6.72
N ASP A 73 2.67 -17.84 6.07
CA ASP A 73 3.73 -17.03 6.67
C ASP A 73 3.23 -15.63 7.06
N ARG A 74 2.46 -14.98 6.18
CA ARG A 74 1.82 -13.68 6.48
C ARG A 74 0.89 -13.76 7.69
N ALA A 75 0.13 -14.84 7.84
CA ALA A 75 -0.74 -15.04 9.01
C ALA A 75 0.06 -15.20 10.31
N MET A 76 1.26 -15.76 10.25
CA MET A 76 2.19 -15.81 11.39
C MET A 76 2.67 -14.41 11.77
N VAL A 77 3.14 -13.63 10.79
CA VAL A 77 3.59 -12.24 11.00
C VAL A 77 2.48 -11.36 11.56
N GLU A 78 1.24 -11.49 11.09
CA GLU A 78 0.07 -10.76 11.59
C GLU A 78 -0.21 -11.07 13.07
N ARG A 79 -0.06 -12.33 13.51
CA ARG A 79 -0.19 -12.70 14.93
C ARG A 79 0.87 -12.00 15.77
N ASP A 80 2.11 -11.95 15.31
CA ASP A 80 3.20 -11.25 16.00
C ASP A 80 2.95 -9.74 16.06
N MET A 81 2.46 -9.15 14.96
CA MET A 81 2.09 -7.72 14.95
C MET A 81 0.96 -7.42 15.93
N ARG A 82 -0.05 -8.28 16.03
CA ARG A 82 -1.12 -8.15 17.03
C ARG A 82 -0.57 -8.20 18.45
N GLN A 83 0.32 -9.14 18.76
CA GLN A 83 0.96 -9.21 20.08
C GLN A 83 1.75 -7.94 20.40
N ARG A 84 2.54 -7.41 19.44
CA ARG A 84 3.26 -6.14 19.61
C ARG A 84 2.30 -4.97 19.83
N SER A 85 1.22 -4.88 19.07
CA SER A 85 0.21 -3.83 19.27
C SER A 85 -0.48 -3.93 20.62
N GLN A 86 -0.75 -5.15 21.12
CA GLN A 86 -1.30 -5.35 22.45
C GLN A 86 -0.34 -4.87 23.53
N LYS A 87 0.96 -5.16 23.41
CA LYS A 87 2.00 -4.63 24.29
C LYS A 87 1.99 -3.09 24.29
N ILE A 88 1.92 -2.45 23.12
CA ILE A 88 1.85 -0.98 23.00
C ILE A 88 0.57 -0.41 23.64
N LYS A 89 -0.57 -1.07 23.46
CA LYS A 89 -1.83 -0.65 24.11
C LYS A 89 -1.73 -0.76 25.64
N ILE A 90 -1.11 -1.83 26.13
CA ILE A 90 -0.86 -2.01 27.56
C ILE A 90 0.07 -0.90 28.08
N THR A 91 1.17 -0.59 27.39
CA THR A 91 2.08 0.49 27.83
C THR A 91 1.38 1.84 27.81
N GLN A 92 0.57 2.16 26.80
CA GLN A 92 -0.22 3.39 26.76
C GLN A 92 -1.30 3.47 27.84
N ALA A 93 -1.90 2.34 28.22
CA ALA A 93 -2.84 2.27 29.33
C ALA A 93 -2.11 2.50 30.66
N VAL A 94 -0.91 1.92 30.83
CA VAL A 94 -0.04 2.18 31.98
C VAL A 94 0.34 3.66 32.04
N GLU A 95 0.75 4.28 30.94
CA GLU A 95 1.03 5.73 30.88
C GLU A 95 -0.17 6.58 31.30
N ARG A 96 -1.39 6.22 30.89
CA ARG A 96 -2.61 6.89 31.36
C ARG A 96 -2.85 6.71 32.85
N LEU A 97 -2.69 5.48 33.36
CA LEU A 97 -2.84 5.21 34.79
C LEU A 97 -1.81 5.99 35.62
N VAL A 98 -0.58 6.10 35.12
CA VAL A 98 0.48 6.91 35.75
C VAL A 98 0.08 8.39 35.73
N GLU A 99 -0.45 8.90 34.63
CA GLU A 99 -0.95 10.28 34.54
C GLU A 99 -2.11 10.55 35.52
N ASP A 100 -3.08 9.63 35.60
CA ASP A 100 -4.20 9.73 36.55
C ASP A 100 -3.70 9.72 38.00
N LEU A 101 -2.72 8.87 38.32
CA LEU A 101 -2.08 8.82 39.64
C LEU A 101 -1.33 10.12 39.96
N ILE A 102 -0.60 10.68 39.00
CA ILE A 102 0.09 11.98 39.17
C ILE A 102 -0.94 13.08 39.44
N GLN A 103 -2.03 13.13 38.68
CA GLN A 103 -3.11 14.11 38.88
C GLN A 103 -3.78 13.94 40.24
N GLU A 104 -3.98 12.71 40.70
CA GLU A 104 -4.51 12.42 42.03
C GLU A 104 -3.54 12.90 43.13
N SER A 105 -2.24 12.61 43.01
CA SER A 105 -1.23 13.13 43.95
C SER A 105 -1.10 14.67 43.91
N MET A 106 -1.29 15.30 42.74
CA MET A 106 -1.41 16.75 42.63
C MET A 106 -2.64 17.29 43.38
N ALA A 107 -3.79 16.62 43.27
CA ALA A 107 -5.02 17.00 43.96
C ALA A 107 -4.93 16.78 45.48
N ARG A 108 -4.22 15.74 45.94
CA ARG A 108 -3.92 15.50 47.36
C ARG A 108 -2.93 16.51 47.93
N GLY A 109 -2.15 17.18 47.07
CA GLY A 109 -1.15 18.15 47.49
C GLY A 109 0.19 17.52 47.88
N ASP A 110 0.47 16.28 47.47
CA ASP A 110 1.75 15.58 47.73
C ASP A 110 2.96 16.34 47.15
N PHE A 111 2.72 17.21 46.16
CA PHE A 111 3.73 18.08 45.53
C PHE A 111 3.82 19.49 46.15
N GLN A 112 3.07 19.79 47.21
CA GLN A 112 3.19 21.06 47.92
C GLN A 112 4.42 21.00 48.84
N ASN A 113 5.28 22.04 48.83
CA ASN A 113 6.54 22.13 49.59
C ASN A 113 7.69 21.19 49.18
N LEU A 114 7.83 20.83 47.90
CA LEU A 114 9.08 20.24 47.40
C LEU A 114 10.26 21.20 47.65
N SER A 115 11.41 20.65 48.03
CA SER A 115 12.63 21.43 48.21
C SER A 115 13.04 22.08 46.87
N GLY A 116 12.82 23.39 46.76
CA GLY A 116 13.10 24.16 45.54
C GLY A 116 11.87 24.53 44.69
N ALA A 117 10.65 24.18 45.11
CA ALA A 117 9.42 24.65 44.47
C ALA A 117 9.35 26.18 44.45
N GLY A 118 9.01 26.77 43.29
CA GLY A 118 8.87 28.22 43.11
C GLY A 118 10.19 29.00 43.00
N LYS A 119 11.35 28.36 43.17
CA LYS A 119 12.63 29.00 42.88
C LYS A 119 12.87 29.00 41.37
N PRO A 120 13.27 30.13 40.76
CA PRO A 120 13.61 30.14 39.35
C PRO A 120 14.75 29.14 39.10
N LEU A 121 14.61 28.32 38.04
CA LEU A 121 15.69 27.46 37.57
C LEU A 121 16.94 28.33 37.37
N ASN A 122 18.07 27.89 37.92
CA ASN A 122 19.32 28.60 37.70
C ASN A 122 19.78 28.35 36.24
N LYS A 123 19.32 29.21 35.33
CA LYS A 123 19.71 29.20 33.91
C LYS A 123 21.12 29.73 33.68
N PHE A 124 21.73 30.31 34.71
CA PHE A 124 22.93 31.12 34.63
C PHE A 124 23.96 30.61 35.62
N GLU A 125 24.67 29.56 35.22
CA GLU A 125 25.90 29.19 35.89
C GLU A 125 26.96 30.24 35.53
N TYR A 126 27.46 30.97 36.53
CA TYR A 126 28.45 32.03 36.33
C TYR A 126 29.72 31.42 35.74
N ASN A 127 29.97 31.69 34.46
CA ASN A 127 31.20 31.26 33.79
C ASN A 127 32.33 32.26 34.14
N PRO A 128 33.36 31.87 34.91
CA PRO A 128 34.44 32.78 35.33
C PRO A 128 35.29 33.31 34.17
N TYR A 129 35.18 32.69 32.99
CA TYR A 129 35.94 33.03 31.79
C TYR A 129 35.14 33.86 30.77
N ALA A 130 33.84 34.09 30.99
CA ALA A 130 33.04 34.96 30.15
C ALA A 130 33.23 36.42 30.58
N ASP A 131 33.38 37.33 29.62
CA ASP A 131 33.41 38.75 29.98
C ASP A 131 32.02 39.21 30.52
N PRO A 132 31.97 40.25 31.35
CA PRO A 132 30.70 40.70 31.93
C PRO A 132 29.67 41.17 30.87
N MET A 133 30.13 41.65 29.73
CA MET A 133 29.27 42.18 28.66
C MET A 133 28.54 41.06 27.91
N THR A 134 29.25 40.01 27.55
CA THR A 134 28.78 38.79 26.89
C THR A 134 27.87 37.98 27.81
N HIS A 135 28.21 37.86 29.09
CA HIS A 135 27.35 37.24 30.09
C HIS A 135 26.01 37.98 30.21
N ASN A 136 26.04 39.32 30.28
CA ASN A 136 24.82 40.13 30.36
C ASN A 136 23.99 40.07 29.08
N LEU A 137 24.63 40.07 27.91
CA LEU A 137 23.95 39.92 26.63
C LEU A 137 23.27 38.55 26.51
N ASN A 138 23.98 37.47 26.84
CA ASN A 138 23.44 36.11 26.82
C ASN A 138 22.27 35.95 27.80
N ARG A 139 22.37 36.60 28.97
CA ARG A 139 21.28 36.68 29.95
C ARG A 139 20.03 37.34 29.36
N ILE A 140 20.19 38.50 28.73
CA ILE A 140 19.09 39.22 28.07
C ILE A 140 18.48 38.39 26.93
N LEU A 141 19.31 37.73 26.10
CA LEU A 141 18.84 36.90 24.99
C LEU A 141 18.01 35.71 25.47
N ILE A 142 18.50 35.00 26.50
CA ILE A 142 17.80 33.84 27.09
C ILE A 142 16.51 34.28 27.80
N ASP A 143 16.53 35.41 28.51
CA ASP A 143 15.36 35.94 29.23
C ASP A 143 14.24 36.37 28.25
N ASN A 144 14.59 36.84 27.05
CA ASN A 144 13.63 37.15 25.98
C ASN A 144 13.20 35.92 25.14
N GLY A 145 13.66 34.72 25.47
CA GLY A 145 13.31 33.49 24.73
C GLY A 145 13.97 33.39 23.36
N TYR A 146 15.08 34.10 23.13
CA TYR A 146 15.83 34.02 21.88
C TYR A 146 16.55 32.67 21.77
N GLN A 147 16.13 31.85 20.80
CA GLN A 147 16.81 30.59 20.48
C GLN A 147 17.76 30.82 19.30
N PRO A 148 19.09 30.63 19.47
CA PRO A 148 20.04 30.81 18.40
C PRO A 148 19.69 29.92 17.20
N SER A 149 19.86 30.46 16.00
CA SER A 149 19.45 29.78 14.77
C SER A 149 20.12 28.43 14.52
N TRP A 150 21.30 28.17 15.11
CA TRP A 150 21.99 26.88 15.04
C TRP A 150 21.27 25.80 15.87
N VAL A 151 20.63 26.13 17.00
CA VAL A 151 19.84 25.17 17.79
C VAL A 151 18.58 24.72 17.03
N GLY A 152 17.98 25.62 16.25
CA GLY A 152 16.77 25.34 15.46
C GLY A 152 17.04 24.67 14.10
N ARG A 153 18.17 24.96 13.45
CA ARG A 153 18.51 24.44 12.11
C ARG A 153 19.32 23.15 12.10
N ALA A 154 20.08 22.84 13.15
CA ALA A 154 20.95 21.66 13.20
C ALA A 154 20.21 20.31 13.08
N ARG A 155 18.89 20.25 13.29
CA ARG A 155 18.16 18.98 13.26
C ARG A 155 17.74 18.50 11.86
N LEU A 156 17.79 19.35 10.83
CA LEU A 156 17.16 19.04 9.52
C LEU A 156 18.02 19.39 8.30
N SER A 157 19.10 20.15 8.46
CA SER A 157 19.85 20.75 7.34
C SER A 157 21.36 20.63 7.47
N ASP A 158 21.86 19.75 8.34
CA ASP A 158 23.30 19.50 8.35
C ASP A 158 23.64 18.62 7.14
N PRO A 159 24.59 19.03 6.26
CA PRO A 159 25.09 18.14 5.22
C PRO A 159 25.61 16.89 5.90
N MET A 160 25.17 15.74 5.41
CA MET A 160 25.52 14.41 5.92
C MET A 160 27.02 14.36 6.25
N SER A 161 27.35 13.94 7.48
CA SER A 161 28.75 13.80 7.91
C SER A 161 29.51 12.91 6.92
N PRO A 162 30.81 13.13 6.63
CA PRO A 162 31.57 12.25 5.75
C PRO A 162 31.49 10.77 6.15
N THR A 163 31.37 10.48 7.44
CA THR A 163 31.16 9.12 7.94
C THR A 163 29.81 8.53 7.55
N GLU A 164 28.76 9.35 7.59
CA GLU A 164 27.41 8.96 7.19
C GLU A 164 27.31 8.82 5.67
N GLN A 165 28.04 9.65 4.91
CA GLN A 165 28.16 9.52 3.45
C GLN A 165 28.82 8.20 3.08
N ASN A 166 29.94 7.84 3.72
CA ASN A 166 30.59 6.55 3.51
C ASN A 166 29.68 5.38 3.87
N GLN A 167 28.91 5.48 4.96
CA GLN A 167 27.92 4.46 5.32
C GLN A 167 26.82 4.36 4.26
N TRP A 168 26.36 5.49 3.73
CA TRP A 168 25.36 5.53 2.66
C TRP A 168 25.88 4.87 1.38
N GLU A 169 27.13 5.16 0.99
CA GLU A 169 27.77 4.54 -0.17
C GLU A 169 27.93 3.03 0.02
N GLN A 170 28.34 2.58 1.20
CA GLN A 170 28.44 1.14 1.53
C GLN A 170 27.06 0.46 1.45
N LEU A 171 26.01 1.09 1.95
CA LEU A 171 24.65 0.57 1.85
C LEU A 171 24.16 0.52 0.39
N CYS A 172 24.49 1.54 -0.42
CA CYS A 172 24.18 1.53 -1.84
C CYS A 172 24.88 0.35 -2.54
N ALA A 173 26.17 0.15 -2.27
CA ALA A 173 26.94 -0.96 -2.81
C ALA A 173 26.37 -2.32 -2.40
N SER A 174 26.01 -2.51 -1.11
CA SER A 174 25.43 -3.78 -0.65
C SER A 174 24.07 -4.06 -1.31
N VAL A 175 23.25 -3.01 -1.48
CA VAL A 175 21.94 -3.13 -2.15
C VAL A 175 22.10 -3.43 -3.63
N GLU A 176 23.12 -2.88 -4.30
CA GLU A 176 23.44 -3.21 -5.69
C GLU A 176 23.82 -4.69 -5.85
N GLU A 177 24.62 -5.26 -4.95
CA GLU A 177 24.93 -6.69 -4.96
C GLU A 177 23.68 -7.55 -4.78
N ASP A 178 22.81 -7.19 -3.83
CA ASP A 178 21.57 -7.92 -3.62
C ASP A 178 20.60 -7.79 -4.80
N LEU A 179 20.58 -6.62 -5.47
CA LEU A 179 19.85 -6.42 -6.72
C LEU A 179 20.38 -7.32 -7.84
N MET A 180 21.70 -7.52 -7.95
CA MET A 180 22.26 -8.45 -8.93
C MET A 180 21.81 -9.88 -8.65
N LYS A 181 21.84 -10.32 -7.37
CA LYS A 181 21.34 -11.64 -6.98
C LYS A 181 19.85 -11.78 -7.30
N LEU A 182 19.06 -10.73 -7.03
CA LEU A 182 17.62 -10.70 -7.34
C LEU A 182 17.35 -10.77 -8.84
N ASN A 183 18.07 -10.01 -9.65
CA ASN A 183 17.91 -10.04 -11.11
C ASN A 183 18.32 -11.40 -11.68
N LYS A 184 19.33 -12.06 -11.12
CA LYS A 184 19.66 -13.44 -11.49
C LYS A 184 18.55 -14.43 -11.13
N MET A 185 17.86 -14.25 -10.00
CA MET A 185 16.67 -15.04 -9.67
C MET A 185 15.53 -14.76 -10.63
N VAL A 186 15.34 -13.50 -11.05
CA VAL A 186 14.39 -13.13 -12.10
C VAL A 186 14.73 -13.81 -13.42
N ASP A 187 16.00 -13.88 -13.80
CA ASP A 187 16.43 -14.62 -15.00
C ASP A 187 16.11 -16.12 -14.88
N ASN A 188 16.49 -16.75 -13.77
CA ASN A 188 16.18 -18.15 -13.53
C ASN A 188 14.67 -18.43 -13.58
N TYR A 189 13.86 -17.53 -13.02
CA TYR A 189 12.41 -17.61 -13.09
C TYR A 189 11.91 -17.47 -14.52
N ASN A 190 12.40 -16.48 -15.26
CA ASN A 190 12.04 -16.25 -16.66
C ASN A 190 12.45 -17.41 -17.58
N LEU A 191 13.51 -18.14 -17.23
CA LEU A 191 13.92 -19.37 -17.93
C LEU A 191 12.96 -20.55 -17.67
N ILE A 192 12.32 -20.59 -16.50
CA ILE A 192 11.34 -21.63 -16.14
C ILE A 192 9.97 -21.33 -16.75
N VAL A 193 9.64 -20.06 -16.92
CA VAL A 193 8.34 -19.61 -17.41
C VAL A 193 8.41 -19.28 -18.92
N PRO A 194 7.95 -20.18 -19.80
CA PRO A 194 8.04 -19.99 -21.25
C PRO A 194 7.07 -18.91 -21.78
N MET A 195 6.11 -18.46 -20.96
CA MET A 195 5.12 -17.47 -21.35
C MET A 195 5.56 -16.04 -21.06
N LEU A 196 5.62 -15.20 -22.09
CA LEU A 196 6.01 -13.78 -21.97
C LEU A 196 5.14 -12.98 -21.00
N SER A 197 3.83 -13.27 -20.92
CA SER A 197 2.89 -12.56 -20.04
C SER A 197 3.20 -12.73 -18.55
N MET A 198 3.92 -13.78 -18.19
CA MET A 198 4.29 -14.12 -16.82
C MET A 198 5.77 -13.84 -16.52
N GLN A 199 6.53 -13.33 -17.50
CA GLN A 199 7.93 -12.96 -17.28
C GLN A 199 8.06 -11.68 -16.47
N MET A 200 9.09 -11.62 -15.64
CA MET A 200 9.40 -10.48 -14.78
C MET A 200 10.50 -9.62 -15.41
N VAL A 201 10.40 -8.31 -15.18
CA VAL A 201 11.40 -7.32 -15.61
C VAL A 201 12.45 -7.16 -14.51
N HIS A 202 13.70 -6.95 -14.91
CA HIS A 202 14.77 -6.62 -13.97
C HIS A 202 14.48 -5.36 -13.16
N PHE A 203 14.97 -5.38 -11.93
CA PHE A 203 14.95 -4.27 -11.01
C PHE A 203 16.19 -3.40 -11.21
N SER A 204 15.99 -2.10 -11.18
CA SER A 204 17.06 -1.10 -11.22
C SER A 204 16.89 -0.17 -10.03
N LEU A 205 17.97 0.03 -9.26
CA LEU A 205 17.94 0.82 -8.03
C LEU A 205 17.34 2.21 -8.26
N VAL A 206 17.82 2.92 -9.28
CA VAL A 206 17.38 4.28 -9.63
C VAL A 206 15.87 4.34 -9.88
N ARG A 207 15.32 3.41 -10.67
CA ARG A 207 13.88 3.39 -11.00
C ARG A 207 13.02 3.09 -9.79
N GLU A 208 13.46 2.17 -8.92
CA GLU A 208 12.71 1.82 -7.71
C GLU A 208 12.79 2.94 -6.64
N LEU A 209 13.93 3.62 -6.52
CA LEU A 209 14.07 4.81 -5.68
C LEU A 209 13.14 5.93 -6.14
N ASP A 210 13.15 6.25 -7.43
CA ASP A 210 12.30 7.28 -8.03
C ASP A 210 10.80 6.94 -7.88
N ARG A 211 10.44 5.66 -8.01
CA ARG A 211 9.09 5.17 -7.68
C ARG A 211 8.75 5.37 -6.20
N ALA A 212 9.66 5.05 -5.29
CA ALA A 212 9.45 5.19 -3.84
C ALA A 212 9.31 6.65 -3.41
N VAL A 213 10.15 7.55 -3.95
CA VAL A 213 10.11 9.00 -3.71
C VAL A 213 8.77 9.56 -4.17
N ARG A 214 8.37 9.32 -5.42
CA ARG A 214 7.06 9.76 -5.92
C ARG A 214 5.90 9.19 -5.10
N GLY A 215 6.02 7.95 -4.63
CA GLY A 215 5.03 7.33 -3.75
C GLY A 215 4.94 8.01 -2.38
N ALA A 216 6.06 8.47 -1.81
CA ALA A 216 6.10 9.22 -0.56
C ALA A 216 5.52 10.63 -0.72
N GLU A 217 5.87 11.33 -1.80
CA GLU A 217 5.34 12.66 -2.13
C GLU A 217 3.81 12.63 -2.30
N ARG A 218 3.29 11.66 -3.06
CA ARG A 218 1.84 11.47 -3.23
C ARG A 218 1.13 11.29 -1.89
N ARG A 219 1.65 10.41 -1.02
CA ARG A 219 1.10 10.19 0.32
C ARG A 219 1.09 11.46 1.17
N ARG A 220 2.16 12.26 1.13
CA ARG A 220 2.20 13.57 1.82
C ARG A 220 1.12 14.51 1.29
N MET A 221 0.95 14.58 -0.03
CA MET A 221 -0.08 15.41 -0.64
C MET A 221 -1.51 14.94 -0.32
N ASP A 222 -1.75 13.63 -0.28
CA ASP A 222 -3.04 13.07 0.17
C ASP A 222 -3.36 13.46 1.61
N GLN A 223 -2.38 13.32 2.52
CA GLN A 223 -2.55 13.72 3.91
C GLN A 223 -2.88 15.21 4.06
N LEU A 224 -2.26 16.08 3.25
CA LEU A 224 -2.57 17.52 3.25
C LEU A 224 -3.99 17.78 2.74
N ARG A 225 -4.41 17.12 1.65
CA ARG A 225 -5.78 17.21 1.13
C ARG A 225 -6.81 16.76 2.15
N ASP A 226 -6.55 15.68 2.86
CA ASP A 226 -7.47 15.14 3.86
C ASP A 226 -7.59 16.06 5.08
N LYS A 227 -6.46 16.62 5.56
CA LYS A 227 -6.47 17.66 6.60
C LYS A 227 -7.27 18.90 6.18
N GLU A 228 -7.13 19.33 4.92
CA GLU A 228 -7.87 20.48 4.41
C GLU A 228 -9.38 20.20 4.33
N LYS A 229 -9.77 19.03 3.81
CA LYS A 229 -11.17 18.57 3.82
C LYS A 229 -11.74 18.52 5.24
N GLU A 230 -10.97 18.03 6.21
CA GLU A 230 -11.39 17.98 7.61
C GLU A 230 -11.58 19.39 8.18
N ARG A 231 -10.67 20.33 7.88
CA ARG A 231 -10.81 21.75 8.28
C ARG A 231 -12.06 22.38 7.67
N GLN A 232 -12.39 22.09 6.41
CA GLN A 232 -13.61 22.58 5.76
C GLN A 232 -14.87 21.99 6.41
N ARG A 233 -14.88 20.69 6.72
CA ARG A 233 -15.98 20.04 7.45
C ARG A 233 -16.22 20.68 8.82
N ARG A 234 -15.16 20.91 9.60
CA ARG A 234 -15.25 21.61 10.91
C ARG A 234 -15.77 23.04 10.76
N LYS A 235 -15.38 23.76 9.71
CA LYS A 235 -15.91 25.12 9.43
C LYS A 235 -17.39 25.07 9.08
N GLU A 236 -17.80 24.13 8.24
CA GLU A 236 -19.20 23.97 7.84
C GLU A 236 -20.07 23.54 9.03
N GLU A 237 -19.62 22.61 9.85
CA GLU A 237 -20.29 22.20 11.08
C GLU A 237 -20.45 23.38 12.05
N LYS A 238 -19.40 24.15 12.29
CA LYS A 238 -19.49 25.39 13.09
C LYS A 238 -20.48 26.39 12.49
N ARG A 239 -20.52 26.54 11.16
CA ARG A 239 -21.52 27.41 10.48
C ARG A 239 -22.94 26.89 10.70
N ARG A 240 -23.17 25.57 10.63
CA ARG A 240 -24.48 24.94 10.87
C ARG A 240 -24.92 25.10 12.33
N VAL A 241 -24.03 24.89 13.30
CA VAL A 241 -24.29 25.09 14.74
C VAL A 241 -24.56 26.57 15.05
N ASN A 242 -23.80 27.49 14.45
CA ASN A 242 -24.05 28.93 14.60
C ASN A 242 -25.39 29.36 13.96
N ALA A 243 -25.78 28.75 12.84
CA ALA A 243 -27.08 29.02 12.22
C ALA A 243 -28.24 28.51 13.10
N SER A 244 -28.12 27.30 13.67
CA SER A 244 -29.16 26.73 14.54
C SER A 244 -29.24 27.43 15.90
N SER A 245 -28.13 27.92 16.45
CA SER A 245 -28.15 28.73 17.67
C SER A 245 -28.81 30.09 17.43
N LYS A 246 -28.56 30.72 16.27
CA LYS A 246 -29.18 32.00 15.88
C LYS A 246 -30.69 31.88 15.66
N THR A 247 -31.18 30.80 15.05
CA THR A 247 -32.63 30.55 14.92
C THR A 247 -33.29 30.31 16.28
N ARG A 248 -32.65 29.54 17.17
CA ARG A 248 -33.13 29.29 18.54
C ARG A 248 -33.12 30.55 19.42
N ALA A 249 -32.15 31.44 19.24
CA ALA A 249 -32.11 32.73 19.91
C ALA A 249 -33.23 33.67 19.42
N LYS A 250 -33.48 33.73 18.11
CA LYS A 250 -34.60 34.48 17.53
C LYS A 250 -35.95 34.00 18.05
N SER A 251 -36.19 32.69 18.10
CA SER A 251 -37.45 32.15 18.62
C SER A 251 -37.66 32.42 20.11
N ARG A 252 -36.60 32.30 20.94
CA ARG A 252 -36.67 32.68 22.37
C ARG A 252 -36.93 34.17 22.58
N GLY A 253 -36.30 35.04 21.77
CA GLY A 253 -36.54 36.49 21.83
C GLY A 253 -37.98 36.88 21.47
N LEU A 254 -38.54 36.25 20.43
CA LEU A 254 -39.95 36.40 20.04
C LEU A 254 -40.91 35.96 21.15
N VAL A 255 -40.67 34.78 21.75
CA VAL A 255 -41.50 34.27 22.85
C VAL A 255 -41.39 35.18 24.08
N SER A 256 -40.20 35.67 24.41
CA SER A 256 -40.01 36.61 25.52
C SER A 256 -40.71 37.96 25.28
N TRP A 257 -40.70 38.47 24.04
CA TRP A 257 -41.42 39.68 23.67
C TRP A 257 -42.94 39.49 23.79
N ILE A 258 -43.49 38.38 23.29
CA ILE A 258 -44.92 38.04 23.41
C ILE A 258 -45.33 37.90 24.89
N GLN A 259 -44.53 37.21 25.71
CA GLN A 259 -44.79 37.07 27.14
C GLN A 259 -44.79 38.41 27.89
N ARG A 260 -43.98 39.36 27.43
CA ARG A 260 -43.90 40.71 28.04
C ARG A 260 -45.06 41.60 27.58
N PHE A 261 -45.56 41.38 26.36
CA PHE A 261 -46.73 42.07 25.82
C PHE A 261 -48.06 41.60 26.46
N LEU A 262 -48.17 40.30 26.78
CA LEU A 262 -49.35 39.72 27.46
C LEU A 262 -49.38 39.95 28.99
N ARG A 263 -48.35 40.60 29.55
CA ARG A 263 -48.21 40.86 30.99
C ARG A 263 -48.38 42.35 31.34
N CYS A 264 -48.78 43.16 30.36
CA CYS A 264 -49.35 44.49 30.49
C CYS A 264 -50.87 44.39 30.30
#